data_AF-A0A514WTL6-F1
#
_entry.id   AF-A0A514WTL6-F1
#
_cell.length_a   1.000
_cell.length_b   1.000
_cell.length_c   1.000
_cell.angle_alpha   90.00
_cell.angle_beta   90.00
_cell.angle_gamma   90.00
#
_symmetry.space_group_name_H-M   'P 1'
#
loop_
_entity.id
_entity.type
_entity.pdbx_description
1 polymer ?
#
loop_
_entity_poly.entity_id
_entity_poly.type
_entity_poly.pdbx_seq_one_letter_code
_entity_poly.pdbx_strand_id
1 'polypeptide(L)'
;MGMLDRYKKKGGFFQLLQLLETSPSAKREQFLTLIAGESPVWEEALRQRILTITRVYSWDGQYLVEIFSRVQPMTLAYALHGNPPEQIEQLLSCLPPISKRKITDLMTESNPSAAEKGTCISKMLSEVRGFISQGIIRLDKVDPELHIPENIEEVLSSTVHAVPLYETDAMKKDSKPNIVGDNDGAVAAPANSQETEFLKRKVNQLASEVNALKHENSVLKDKLAQIKKIA
;
A
#
# COMPACT_ATOMS: atom_id res chain seq x y z
N MET A 1 -17.08 -1.63 18.99
CA MET A 1 -15.74 -1.40 18.43
C MET A 1 -15.40 -2.60 17.58
N GLY A 2 -15.37 -2.42 16.26
CA GLY A 2 -14.98 -3.46 15.31
C GLY A 2 -13.48 -3.76 15.41
N MET A 3 -13.06 -4.89 14.86
CA MET A 3 -11.64 -5.29 14.83
C MET A 3 -10.82 -4.24 14.08
N LEU A 4 -11.38 -3.64 13.03
CA LEU A 4 -10.72 -2.67 12.17
C LEU A 4 -10.45 -1.33 12.88
N ASP A 5 -11.25 -0.97 13.89
CA ASP A 5 -11.15 0.33 14.56
C ASP A 5 -9.76 0.59 15.16
N ARG A 6 -9.05 -0.47 15.60
CA ARG A 6 -7.68 -0.36 16.14
C ARG A 6 -6.63 0.02 15.09
N TYR A 7 -6.95 -0.15 13.80
CA TYR A 7 -6.06 0.07 12.66
C TYR A 7 -6.38 1.33 11.85
N LYS A 8 -7.48 2.04 12.15
CA LYS A 8 -7.85 3.30 11.47
C LYS A 8 -6.97 4.51 11.85
N LYS A 9 -5.99 4.32 12.74
CA LYS A 9 -5.00 5.33 13.12
C LYS A 9 -3.80 5.31 12.18
N LYS A 10 -3.03 6.40 12.12
CA LYS A 10 -1.81 6.51 11.30
C LYS A 10 -0.87 5.31 11.51
N GLY A 11 -0.50 4.65 10.41
CA GLY A 11 0.37 3.47 10.40
C GLY A 11 -0.33 2.16 10.78
N GLY A 12 -1.62 2.21 11.11
CA GLY A 12 -2.41 1.04 11.43
C GLY A 12 -2.66 0.14 10.22
N PHE A 13 -2.74 0.71 9.01
CA PHE A 13 -2.83 -0.08 7.78
C PHE A 13 -1.58 -0.95 7.61
N PHE A 14 -0.39 -0.37 7.78
CA PHE A 14 0.87 -1.10 7.70
C PHE A 14 0.97 -2.20 8.77
N GLN A 15 0.56 -1.91 10.01
CA GLN A 15 0.52 -2.90 11.09
C GLN A 15 -0.41 -4.08 10.76
N LEU A 16 -1.58 -3.79 10.19
CA LEU A 16 -2.52 -4.82 9.76
C LEU A 16 -1.96 -5.64 8.60
N LEU A 17 -1.32 -4.99 7.64
CA LEU A 17 -0.67 -5.65 6.52
C LEU A 17 0.43 -6.61 6.99
N GLN A 18 1.31 -6.16 7.88
CA GLN A 18 2.36 -7.01 8.46
C GLN A 18 1.79 -8.20 9.23
N LEU A 19 0.68 -8.00 9.96
CA LEU A 19 -0.03 -9.10 10.64
C LEU A 19 -0.57 -10.13 9.63
N LEU A 20 -1.15 -9.67 8.52
CA LEU A 20 -1.70 -10.55 7.48
C LEU A 20 -0.58 -11.34 6.79
N GLU A 21 0.51 -10.67 6.42
CA GLU A 21 1.67 -11.25 5.72
C GLU A 21 2.37 -12.34 6.54
N THR A 22 2.46 -12.14 7.86
CA THR A 22 3.11 -13.09 8.80
C THR A 22 2.17 -14.16 9.35
N SER A 23 0.86 -14.05 9.09
CA SER A 23 -0.13 -15.04 9.49
C SER A 23 -0.20 -16.22 8.50
N PRO A 24 -0.50 -17.45 8.99
CA PRO A 24 -0.80 -18.59 8.12
C PRO A 24 -1.97 -18.32 7.19
N SER A 25 -1.98 -18.92 6.00
CA SER A 25 -2.96 -18.65 4.94
C SER A 25 -4.41 -18.76 5.41
N ALA A 26 -4.76 -19.81 6.16
CA ALA A 26 -6.13 -20.00 6.66
C ALA A 26 -6.56 -18.86 7.60
N LYS A 27 -5.68 -18.43 8.51
CA LYS A 27 -5.96 -17.34 9.46
C LYS A 27 -6.01 -15.98 8.75
N ARG A 28 -5.17 -15.78 7.74
CA ARG A 28 -5.17 -14.58 6.90
C ARG A 28 -6.50 -14.41 6.18
N GLU A 29 -7.01 -15.45 5.52
CA GLU A 29 -8.31 -15.39 4.84
C GLU A 29 -9.47 -15.18 5.80
N GLN A 30 -9.42 -15.78 7.01
CA GLN A 30 -10.38 -15.48 8.07
C GLN A 30 -10.35 -14.00 8.46
N PHE A 31 -9.18 -13.41 8.65
CA PHE A 31 -9.07 -11.98 8.94
C PHE A 31 -9.59 -11.12 7.79
N LEU A 32 -9.24 -11.43 6.54
CA LEU A 32 -9.75 -10.69 5.39
C LEU A 32 -11.27 -10.77 5.29
N THR A 33 -11.86 -11.95 5.51
CA THR A 33 -13.32 -12.13 5.53
C THR A 33 -13.99 -11.27 6.61
N LEU A 34 -13.40 -11.21 7.82
CA LEU A 34 -13.90 -10.35 8.89
C LEU A 34 -13.79 -8.86 8.53
N ILE A 35 -12.67 -8.44 7.94
CA ILE A 35 -12.45 -7.07 7.49
C ILE A 35 -13.43 -6.72 6.36
N ALA A 36 -13.70 -7.63 5.42
CA ALA A 36 -14.68 -7.43 4.36
C ALA A 36 -16.09 -7.20 4.92
N GLY A 37 -16.46 -7.91 5.99
CA GLY A 37 -17.71 -7.71 6.69
C GLY A 37 -17.83 -6.33 7.37
N GLU A 38 -16.71 -5.76 7.83
CA GLU A 38 -16.67 -4.41 8.43
C GLU A 38 -16.53 -3.30 7.38
N SER A 39 -15.71 -3.51 6.35
CA SER A 39 -15.40 -2.53 5.31
C SER A 39 -14.75 -3.21 4.07
N PRO A 40 -15.52 -3.45 2.99
CA PRO A 40 -15.00 -4.05 1.77
C PRO A 40 -13.85 -3.27 1.12
N VAL A 41 -13.87 -1.94 1.19
CA VAL A 41 -12.83 -1.07 0.61
C VAL A 41 -11.48 -1.27 1.31
N TRP A 42 -11.49 -1.53 2.61
CA TRP A 42 -10.27 -1.83 3.37
C TRP A 42 -9.73 -3.20 3.01
N GLU A 43 -10.61 -4.19 2.85
CA GLU A 43 -10.21 -5.53 2.46
C GLU A 43 -9.56 -5.56 1.06
N GLU A 44 -10.18 -4.91 0.08
CA GLU A 44 -9.65 -4.81 -1.28
C GLU A 44 -8.28 -4.11 -1.28
N ALA A 45 -8.15 -2.99 -0.57
CA ALA A 45 -6.90 -2.26 -0.47
C ALA A 45 -5.78 -3.10 0.17
N LEU A 46 -6.11 -3.93 1.17
CA LEU A 46 -5.17 -4.87 1.79
C LEU A 46 -4.78 -5.97 0.81
N ARG A 47 -5.73 -6.62 0.13
CA ARG A 47 -5.44 -7.69 -0.84
C ARG A 47 -4.47 -7.25 -1.93
N GLN A 48 -4.66 -6.04 -2.47
CA GLN A 48 -3.77 -5.47 -3.48
C GLN A 48 -2.32 -5.29 -2.97
N ARG A 49 -2.17 -4.99 -1.67
CA ARG A 49 -0.89 -4.58 -1.07
C ARG A 49 -0.21 -5.66 -0.25
N ILE A 50 -0.82 -6.82 -0.04
CA ILE A 50 -0.19 -7.93 0.68
C ILE A 50 1.02 -8.43 -0.11
N LEU A 51 2.17 -8.42 0.56
CA LEU A 51 3.39 -9.02 0.04
C LEU A 51 3.37 -10.53 0.31
N THR A 52 3.55 -11.31 -0.76
CA THR A 52 3.72 -12.75 -0.68
C THR A 52 5.11 -13.14 -1.11
N ILE A 53 5.57 -14.31 -0.68
CA ILE A 53 6.90 -14.79 -1.05
C ILE A 53 7.02 -15.05 -2.55
N THR A 54 5.93 -15.52 -3.17
CA THR A 54 5.86 -15.72 -4.63
C THR A 54 6.01 -14.40 -5.38
N ARG A 55 5.42 -13.32 -4.86
CA ARG A 55 5.55 -11.96 -5.44
C ARG A 55 6.96 -11.41 -5.28
N VAL A 56 7.62 -11.65 -4.13
CA VAL A 56 9.05 -11.32 -3.97
C VAL A 56 9.90 -12.07 -5.00
N TYR A 57 9.67 -13.37 -5.17
CA TYR A 57 10.44 -14.21 -6.11
C TYR A 57 10.23 -13.83 -7.58
N SER A 58 9.17 -13.11 -7.93
CA SER A 58 8.95 -12.60 -9.28
C SER A 58 9.69 -11.29 -9.59
N TRP A 59 10.34 -10.67 -8.60
CA TRP A 59 11.11 -9.45 -8.83
C TRP A 59 12.42 -9.75 -9.58
N ASP A 60 12.94 -8.73 -10.27
CA ASP A 60 14.18 -8.85 -11.02
C ASP A 60 15.37 -9.24 -10.12
N GLY A 61 16.32 -9.96 -10.72
CA GLY A 61 17.53 -10.45 -10.03
C GLY A 61 18.33 -9.37 -9.29
N GLN A 62 18.30 -8.12 -9.77
CA GLN A 62 18.95 -6.97 -9.11
C GLN A 62 18.33 -6.64 -7.74
N TYR A 63 17.04 -6.88 -7.54
CA TYR A 63 16.37 -6.67 -6.27
C TYR A 63 16.48 -7.91 -5.39
N LEU A 64 16.41 -9.10 -6.01
CA LEU A 64 16.62 -10.36 -5.31
C LEU A 64 18.02 -10.44 -4.68
N VAL A 65 19.08 -9.99 -5.36
CA VAL A 65 20.43 -9.98 -4.80
C VAL A 65 20.55 -9.08 -3.56
N GLU A 66 19.88 -7.92 -3.55
CA GLU A 66 19.87 -7.02 -2.39
C GLU A 66 19.19 -7.67 -1.18
N ILE A 67 18.11 -8.43 -1.41
CA ILE A 67 17.39 -9.17 -0.35
C ILE A 67 18.23 -10.37 0.11
N PHE A 68 18.57 -11.26 -0.82
CA PHE A 68 19.18 -12.55 -0.51
C PHE A 68 20.59 -12.41 0.07
N SER A 69 21.33 -11.35 -0.25
CA SER A 69 22.66 -11.09 0.34
C SER A 69 22.59 -10.60 1.79
N ARG A 70 21.43 -10.11 2.25
CA ARG A 70 21.23 -9.56 3.60
C ARG A 70 20.46 -10.50 4.53
N VAL A 71 19.64 -11.38 3.97
CA VAL A 71 18.89 -12.39 4.73
C VAL A 71 19.84 -13.48 5.26
N GLN A 72 19.57 -13.96 6.48
CA GLN A 72 20.34 -15.05 7.07
C GLN A 72 20.28 -16.31 6.18
N PRO A 73 21.43 -16.97 5.89
CA PRO A 73 21.49 -18.09 4.97
C PRO A 73 20.50 -19.23 5.26
N MET A 74 20.33 -19.60 6.54
CA MET A 74 19.39 -20.64 6.94
C MET A 74 17.92 -20.24 6.68
N THR A 75 17.58 -18.96 6.88
CA THR A 75 16.22 -18.45 6.61
C THR A 75 15.92 -18.53 5.12
N LEU A 76 16.87 -18.13 4.27
CA LEU A 76 16.73 -18.24 2.82
C LEU A 76 16.64 -19.71 2.36
N ALA A 77 17.53 -20.57 2.84
CA ALA A 77 17.53 -22.00 2.52
C ALA A 77 16.17 -22.67 2.85
N TYR A 78 15.63 -22.42 4.05
CA TYR A 78 14.38 -23.03 4.48
C TYR A 78 13.17 -22.48 3.73
N ALA A 79 13.18 -21.18 3.39
CA ALA A 79 12.11 -20.56 2.62
C ALA A 79 12.12 -20.96 1.12
N LEU A 80 13.26 -21.40 0.59
CA LEU A 80 13.37 -21.97 -0.76
C LEU A 80 13.07 -23.48 -0.79
N HIS A 81 13.08 -24.15 0.37
CA HIS A 81 12.97 -25.60 0.45
C HIS A 81 11.60 -26.14 0.01
N GLY A 82 11.61 -26.93 -1.06
CA GLY A 82 10.42 -27.55 -1.66
C GLY A 82 9.91 -26.82 -2.90
N ASN A 83 10.54 -25.72 -3.31
CA ASN A 83 10.33 -25.15 -4.64
C ASN A 83 10.96 -26.06 -5.71
N PRO A 84 10.49 -26.00 -6.97
CA PRO A 84 11.10 -26.71 -8.09
C PRO A 84 12.60 -26.39 -8.22
N PRO A 85 13.47 -27.38 -8.55
CA PRO A 85 14.90 -27.17 -8.69
C PRO A 85 15.27 -26.05 -9.67
N GLU A 86 14.56 -25.97 -10.80
CA GLU A 86 14.75 -24.93 -11.83
C GLU A 86 14.50 -23.53 -11.27
N GLN A 87 13.43 -23.38 -10.46
CA GLN A 87 13.10 -22.11 -9.82
C GLN A 87 14.16 -21.74 -8.77
N ILE A 88 14.64 -22.69 -7.99
CA ILE A 88 15.71 -22.46 -7.01
C ILE A 88 16.99 -22.00 -7.72
N GLU A 89 17.36 -22.65 -8.82
CA GLU A 89 18.55 -22.28 -9.58
C GLU A 89 18.44 -20.87 -10.16
N GLN A 90 17.28 -20.51 -10.72
CA GLN A 90 16.99 -19.17 -11.21
C GLN A 90 17.10 -18.13 -10.10
N LEU A 91 16.47 -18.36 -8.95
CA LEU A 91 16.49 -17.45 -7.80
C LEU A 91 17.89 -17.26 -7.23
N LEU A 92 18.70 -18.33 -7.17
CA LEU A 92 20.06 -18.26 -6.65
C LEU A 92 21.09 -17.79 -7.68
N SER A 93 20.71 -17.62 -8.96
CA SER A 93 21.62 -17.17 -10.02
C SER A 93 22.16 -15.75 -9.80
N CYS A 94 21.45 -14.91 -9.05
CA CYS A 94 21.87 -13.56 -8.72
C CYS A 94 22.91 -13.49 -7.59
N LEU A 95 23.17 -14.61 -6.90
CA LEU A 95 24.11 -14.67 -5.79
C LEU A 95 25.52 -15.07 -6.25
N PRO A 96 26.57 -14.61 -5.55
CA PRO A 96 27.93 -15.10 -5.76
C PRO A 96 28.03 -16.64 -5.54
N PRO A 97 28.94 -17.34 -6.24
CA PRO A 97 29.06 -18.80 -6.15
C PRO A 97 29.23 -19.35 -4.73
N ILE A 98 29.97 -18.64 -3.87
CA ILE A 98 30.19 -19.03 -2.46
C ILE A 98 28.89 -19.02 -1.67
N SER A 99 28.09 -17.96 -1.82
CA SER A 99 26.79 -17.82 -1.16
C SER A 99 25.81 -18.85 -1.70
N LYS A 100 25.73 -19.02 -3.02
CA LYS A 100 24.88 -20.03 -3.67
C LYS A 100 25.19 -21.43 -3.12
N ARG A 101 26.46 -21.83 -3.09
CA ARG A 101 26.90 -23.12 -2.53
C ARG A 101 26.47 -23.28 -1.07
N LYS A 102 26.72 -22.29 -0.23
CA LYS A 102 26.33 -22.33 1.19
C LYS A 102 24.82 -22.55 1.38
N ILE A 103 23.99 -21.90 0.57
CA ILE A 103 22.53 -22.08 0.63
C ILE A 103 22.15 -23.49 0.18
N THR A 104 22.69 -23.97 -0.94
CA THR A 104 22.41 -25.31 -1.48
C THR A 104 22.84 -26.42 -0.52
N ASP A 105 24.01 -26.29 0.13
CA ASP A 105 24.51 -27.25 1.11
C ASP A 105 23.53 -27.32 2.31
N LEU A 106 23.12 -26.16 2.85
CA LEU A 106 22.11 -26.09 3.93
C LEU A 106 20.77 -26.71 3.53
N MET A 107 20.32 -26.52 2.28
CA MET A 107 19.09 -27.13 1.78
C MET A 107 19.19 -28.65 1.66
N THR A 108 20.38 -29.19 1.40
CA THR A 108 20.61 -30.63 1.26
C THR A 108 20.74 -31.32 2.61
N GLU A 109 21.35 -30.64 3.59
CA GLU A 109 21.56 -31.16 4.95
C GLU A 109 20.32 -31.06 5.83
N SER A 110 19.36 -30.21 5.48
CA SER A 110 18.20 -29.90 6.32
C SER A 110 16.92 -30.45 5.70
N ASN A 111 16.01 -30.96 6.54
CA ASN A 111 14.63 -31.29 6.14
C ASN A 111 13.64 -30.54 7.02
N PRO A 112 13.43 -29.22 6.80
CA PRO A 112 12.60 -28.40 7.65
C PRO A 112 11.13 -28.79 7.55
N SER A 113 10.46 -28.82 8.70
CA SER A 113 9.01 -28.98 8.80
C SER A 113 8.26 -27.82 8.13
N ALA A 114 6.98 -28.03 7.81
CA ALA A 114 6.14 -26.99 7.24
C ALA A 114 6.06 -25.73 8.13
N ALA A 115 6.11 -25.90 9.46
CA ALA A 115 6.10 -24.80 10.41
C ALA A 115 7.41 -23.98 10.37
N GLU A 116 8.56 -24.63 10.24
CA GLU A 116 9.86 -23.96 10.12
C GLU A 116 9.98 -23.21 8.80
N LYS A 117 9.51 -23.80 7.69
CA LYS A 117 9.42 -23.12 6.39
C LYS A 117 8.54 -21.88 6.50
N GLY A 118 7.34 -22.01 7.07
CA GLY A 118 6.42 -20.90 7.29
C GLY A 118 7.04 -19.78 8.13
N THR A 119 7.76 -20.14 9.20
CA THR A 119 8.48 -19.17 10.04
C THR A 119 9.56 -18.43 9.28
N CYS A 120 10.35 -19.14 8.45
CA CYS A 120 11.39 -18.53 7.65
C CYS A 120 10.82 -17.63 6.53
N ILE A 121 9.70 -18.02 5.93
CA ILE A 121 8.97 -17.18 4.98
C ILE A 121 8.48 -15.89 5.67
N SER A 122 7.84 -15.99 6.83
CA SER A 122 7.39 -14.81 7.59
C SER A 122 8.54 -13.88 7.97
N LYS A 123 9.70 -14.44 8.35
CA LYS A 123 10.92 -13.67 8.58
C LYS A 123 11.40 -12.97 7.31
N MET A 124 11.46 -13.68 6.19
CA MET A 124 11.87 -13.08 4.91
C MET A 124 10.95 -11.93 4.49
N LEU A 125 9.63 -12.08 4.61
CA LEU A 125 8.68 -10.99 4.32
C LEU A 125 8.88 -9.79 5.24
N SER A 126 9.17 -10.03 6.53
CA SER A 126 9.45 -8.96 7.50
C SER A 126 10.73 -8.21 7.15
N GLU A 127 11.80 -8.91 6.77
CA GLU A 127 13.05 -8.30 6.30
C GLU A 127 12.83 -7.47 5.03
N VAL A 128 12.09 -8.00 4.04
CA VAL A 128 11.76 -7.26 2.80
C VAL A 128 10.99 -5.97 3.11
N ARG A 129 9.99 -6.03 4.01
CA ARG A 129 9.29 -4.82 4.48
C ARG A 129 10.22 -3.85 5.20
N GLY A 130 11.20 -4.36 5.95
CA GLY A 130 12.28 -3.57 6.55
C GLY A 130 13.15 -2.87 5.51
N PHE A 131 13.53 -3.55 4.44
CA PHE A 131 14.31 -2.94 3.35
C PHE A 131 13.53 -1.89 2.57
N ILE A 132 12.22 -2.09 2.43
CA ILE A 132 11.31 -1.08 1.85
C ILE A 132 11.24 0.17 2.74
N SER A 133 11.03 0.01 4.05
CA SER A 133 10.93 1.15 4.97
C SER A 133 12.25 1.92 5.12
N GLN A 134 13.38 1.24 4.95
CA GLN A 134 14.71 1.86 4.91
C GLN A 134 15.04 2.52 3.55
N GLY A 135 14.19 2.35 2.53
CA GLY A 135 14.42 2.89 1.19
C GLY A 135 15.50 2.15 0.37
N ILE A 136 15.96 0.99 0.84
CA ILE A 136 16.86 0.08 0.10
C ILE A 136 16.10 -0.47 -1.12
N ILE A 137 14.86 -0.89 -0.89
CA ILE A 137 13.94 -1.34 -1.94
C ILE A 137 12.92 -0.24 -2.18
N ARG A 138 12.86 0.22 -3.42
CA ARG A 138 11.95 1.29 -3.86
C ARG A 138 10.79 0.68 -4.63
N LEU A 139 9.63 0.57 -3.97
CA LEU A 139 8.44 -0.07 -4.55
C LEU A 139 7.96 0.63 -5.83
N ASP A 140 8.20 1.93 -6.00
CA ASP A 140 7.92 2.67 -7.23
C ASP A 140 8.65 2.10 -8.47
N LYS A 141 9.76 1.39 -8.27
CA LYS A 141 10.54 0.77 -9.34
C LYS A 141 10.31 -0.73 -9.47
N VAL A 142 10.08 -1.39 -8.33
CA VAL A 142 10.01 -2.85 -8.26
C VAL A 142 8.58 -3.35 -8.48
N ASP A 143 7.63 -2.76 -7.76
CA ASP A 143 6.24 -3.21 -7.71
C ASP A 143 5.33 -2.10 -7.16
N PRO A 144 4.88 -1.18 -8.04
CA PRO A 144 4.15 0.02 -7.62
C PRO A 144 2.83 -0.26 -6.90
N GLU A 145 2.19 -1.40 -7.18
CA GLU A 145 0.91 -1.78 -6.56
C GLU A 145 1.04 -2.05 -5.05
N LEU A 146 2.22 -2.47 -4.60
CA LEU A 146 2.52 -2.68 -3.18
C LEU A 146 2.76 -1.39 -2.41
N HIS A 147 2.83 -0.24 -3.10
CA HIS A 147 3.05 1.04 -2.46
C HIS A 147 1.87 1.42 -1.55
N ILE A 148 2.21 1.90 -0.36
CA ILE A 148 1.24 2.32 0.66
C ILE A 148 1.34 3.85 0.78
N PRO A 149 0.32 4.59 0.31
CA PRO A 149 0.26 6.03 0.49
C PRO A 149 0.23 6.41 1.98
N GLU A 150 0.86 7.53 2.35
CA GLU A 150 0.95 7.97 3.75
C GLU A 150 -0.41 8.30 4.38
N ASN A 151 -1.41 8.63 3.56
CA ASN A 151 -2.77 9.00 3.96
C ASN A 151 -3.80 7.89 3.69
N ILE A 152 -3.37 6.65 3.46
CA ILE A 152 -4.26 5.55 3.07
C ILE A 152 -5.40 5.36 4.08
N GLU A 153 -5.14 5.43 5.38
CA GLU A 153 -6.19 5.26 6.40
C GLU A 153 -7.27 6.35 6.32
N GLU A 154 -6.87 7.60 6.05
CA GLU A 154 -7.80 8.72 5.88
C GLU A 154 -8.64 8.56 4.63
N VAL A 155 -8.02 8.17 3.51
CA VAL A 155 -8.71 7.91 2.24
C VAL A 155 -9.74 6.80 2.43
N LEU A 156 -9.33 5.65 2.96
CA LEU A 156 -10.21 4.50 3.16
C LEU A 156 -11.34 4.78 4.17
N SER A 157 -11.11 5.65 5.15
CA SER A 157 -12.14 6.08 6.11
C SER A 157 -13.13 7.07 5.51
N SER A 158 -12.69 7.88 4.53
CA SER A 158 -13.53 8.87 3.84
C SER A 158 -14.46 8.23 2.79
N THR A 159 -14.03 7.13 2.19
CA THR A 159 -14.82 6.40 1.16
C THR A 159 -16.13 5.82 1.70
N VAL A 160 -16.34 5.82 3.03
CA VAL A 160 -17.59 5.38 3.67
C VAL A 160 -18.79 6.27 3.29
N HIS A 161 -18.61 7.44 2.64
CA HIS A 161 -19.71 8.35 2.28
C HIS A 161 -19.85 8.67 0.78
N ALA A 162 -19.04 8.06 -0.10
CA ALA A 162 -19.14 8.30 -1.54
C ALA A 162 -19.66 7.05 -2.25
N VAL A 163 -20.99 6.91 -2.30
CA VAL A 163 -21.61 6.18 -3.42
C VAL A 163 -21.35 7.06 -4.64
N PRO A 164 -20.63 6.60 -5.68
CA PRO A 164 -20.51 7.37 -6.91
C PRO A 164 -21.89 7.33 -7.58
N LEU A 165 -22.64 8.43 -7.50
CA LEU A 165 -23.69 8.66 -8.48
C LEU A 165 -22.96 8.85 -9.81
N TYR A 166 -23.08 7.87 -10.70
CA TYR A 166 -22.74 8.08 -12.09
C TYR A 166 -23.69 9.17 -12.62
N GLU A 167 -23.15 10.36 -12.90
CA GLU A 167 -23.85 11.31 -13.76
C GLU A 167 -23.89 10.68 -15.15
N THR A 168 -25.05 10.15 -15.51
CA THR A 168 -25.36 9.89 -16.91
C THR A 168 -25.62 11.23 -17.56
N ASP A 169 -24.64 11.65 -18.36
CA ASP A 169 -24.77 12.71 -19.34
C ASP A 169 -25.85 12.30 -20.35
N ALA A 170 -27.07 12.79 -20.18
CA ALA A 170 -28.15 12.61 -21.15
C ALA A 170 -29.13 13.80 -21.16
N MET A 171 -28.91 14.65 -22.17
CA MET A 171 -29.91 15.42 -22.92
C MET A 171 -30.67 16.56 -22.23
N LYS A 172 -30.32 17.76 -22.71
CA LYS A 172 -31.13 18.98 -22.73
C LYS A 172 -32.61 18.71 -23.04
N LYS A 173 -33.50 19.25 -22.22
CA LYS A 173 -34.77 19.80 -22.71
C LYS A 173 -35.26 20.94 -21.81
N ASP A 174 -35.35 22.12 -22.41
CA ASP A 174 -36.01 23.32 -21.91
C ASP A 174 -37.40 23.02 -21.32
N SER A 175 -37.69 23.55 -20.13
CA SER A 175 -39.02 24.04 -19.75
C SER A 175 -38.92 25.01 -18.57
N LYS A 176 -39.61 26.14 -18.74
CA LYS A 176 -39.69 27.33 -17.87
C LYS A 176 -40.26 27.03 -16.46
N PRO A 177 -40.02 27.93 -15.48
CA PRO A 177 -40.33 27.69 -14.08
C PRO A 177 -41.82 27.93 -13.79
N ASN A 178 -42.40 27.16 -12.87
CA ASN A 178 -43.66 27.51 -12.22
C ASN A 178 -43.45 27.52 -10.70
N ILE A 179 -43.74 28.69 -10.12
CA ILE A 179 -43.88 28.96 -8.69
C ILE A 179 -45.27 28.45 -8.26
N VAL A 180 -45.42 27.83 -7.08
CA VAL A 180 -46.37 28.16 -5.98
C VAL A 180 -46.24 27.14 -4.81
N GLY A 181 -46.21 27.66 -3.57
CA GLY A 181 -46.77 27.07 -2.34
C GLY A 181 -45.83 26.14 -1.56
N ASP A 182 -45.12 26.59 -0.53
CA ASP A 182 -45.60 26.87 0.85
C ASP A 182 -46.04 25.60 1.59
N ASN A 183 -45.17 25.10 2.47
CA ASN A 183 -45.57 24.45 3.71
C ASN A 183 -44.47 24.61 4.77
N ASP A 184 -44.76 25.49 5.71
CA ASP A 184 -44.08 25.70 6.98
C ASP A 184 -44.04 24.42 7.83
N GLY A 185 -42.96 24.19 8.58
CA GLY A 185 -42.97 23.24 9.69
C GLY A 185 -41.74 22.35 9.90
N ALA A 186 -40.84 22.84 10.77
CA ALA A 186 -40.14 22.08 11.81
C ALA A 186 -38.84 21.30 11.51
N VAL A 187 -37.73 21.98 11.88
CA VAL A 187 -36.59 21.51 12.70
C VAL A 187 -35.73 20.35 12.19
N ALA A 188 -34.58 20.67 11.57
CA ALA A 188 -33.39 19.80 11.57
C ALA A 188 -32.06 20.58 11.45
N ALA A 189 -31.24 20.43 12.51
CA ALA A 189 -29.78 20.44 12.58
C ALA A 189 -28.93 21.73 12.39
N PRO A 190 -28.14 22.15 13.41
CA PRO A 190 -27.10 23.18 13.28
C PRO A 190 -25.73 22.62 12.83
N ALA A 191 -25.64 21.37 12.35
CA ALA A 191 -24.36 20.71 12.07
C ALA A 191 -23.74 21.06 10.70
N ASN A 192 -24.56 21.33 9.68
CA ASN A 192 -24.07 21.60 8.31
C ASN A 192 -23.42 22.98 8.15
N SER A 193 -23.73 23.96 9.00
CA SER A 193 -23.15 25.31 8.90
C SER A 193 -21.69 25.35 9.36
N GLN A 194 -21.33 24.59 10.39
CA GLN A 194 -19.95 24.52 10.89
C GLN A 194 -19.03 23.75 9.95
N GLU A 195 -19.53 22.67 9.34
CA GLU A 195 -18.76 21.89 8.36
C GLU A 195 -18.52 22.69 7.07
N THR A 196 -19.52 23.44 6.60
CA THR A 196 -19.35 24.32 5.44
C THR A 196 -18.40 25.48 5.70
N GLU A 197 -18.36 26.05 6.90
CA GLU A 197 -17.36 27.05 7.28
C GLU A 197 -15.94 26.46 7.38
N PHE A 198 -15.80 25.27 7.96
CA PHE A 198 -14.51 24.58 8.04
C PHE A 198 -13.96 24.24 6.65
N LEU A 199 -14.81 23.71 5.77
CA LEU A 199 -14.45 23.41 4.39
C LEU A 199 -14.03 24.67 3.62
N LYS A 200 -14.76 25.79 3.77
CA LYS A 200 -14.37 27.07 3.16
C LYS A 200 -12.99 27.54 3.64
N ARG A 201 -12.69 27.41 4.93
CA ARG A 201 -11.36 27.77 5.47
C ARG A 201 -10.27 26.87 4.90
N LYS A 202 -10.51 25.56 4.81
CA LYS A 202 -9.54 24.59 4.28
C LYS A 202 -9.30 24.77 2.78
N VAL A 203 -10.35 25.08 2.00
CA VAL A 203 -10.23 25.41 0.57
C VAL A 203 -9.41 26.68 0.38
N ASN A 204 -9.64 27.73 1.18
CA ASN A 204 -8.85 28.96 1.09
C ASN A 204 -7.37 28.73 1.47
N GLN A 205 -7.12 27.89 2.48
CA GLN A 205 -5.76 27.53 2.87
C GLN A 205 -5.04 26.74 1.76
N LEU A 206 -5.68 25.71 1.20
CA LEU A 206 -5.12 24.92 0.10
C LEU A 206 -4.90 25.78 -1.15
N ALA A 207 -5.81 26.71 -1.46
CA ALA A 207 -5.63 27.65 -2.56
C ALA A 207 -4.39 28.55 -2.36
N SER A 208 -4.15 28.99 -1.12
CA SER A 208 -2.94 29.76 -0.75
C SER A 208 -1.68 28.92 -0.92
N GLU A 209 -1.67 27.67 -0.44
CA GLU A 209 -0.53 26.76 -0.54
C GLU A 209 -0.22 26.39 -2.00
N VAL A 210 -1.25 26.15 -2.82
CA VAL A 210 -1.08 25.90 -4.26
C VAL A 210 -0.46 27.11 -4.96
N ASN A 211 -0.86 28.34 -4.60
CA ASN A 211 -0.27 29.54 -5.17
C ASN A 211 1.19 29.73 -4.72
N ALA A 212 1.51 29.44 -3.46
CA ALA A 212 2.88 29.48 -2.95
C ALA A 212 3.77 28.45 -3.67
N LEU A 213 3.32 27.20 -3.80
CA LEU A 213 4.05 26.15 -4.52
C LEU A 213 4.24 26.48 -5.99
N LYS A 214 3.23 27.05 -6.67
CA LYS A 214 3.38 27.51 -8.06
C LYS A 214 4.45 28.60 -8.18
N HIS A 215 4.50 29.53 -7.23
CA HIS A 215 5.52 30.58 -7.21
C HIS A 215 6.92 29.99 -7.00
N GLU A 216 7.10 29.11 -6.02
CA GLU A 216 8.39 28.43 -5.79
C GLU A 216 8.83 27.61 -6.99
N ASN A 217 7.91 26.89 -7.64
CA ASN A 217 8.20 26.09 -8.83
C ASN A 217 8.61 27.00 -10.02
N SER A 218 8.02 28.19 -10.15
CA SER A 218 8.47 29.19 -11.12
C SER A 218 9.90 29.65 -10.83
N VAL A 219 10.19 30.01 -9.58
CA VAL A 219 11.54 30.47 -9.17
C VAL A 219 12.60 29.39 -9.39
N LEU A 220 12.27 28.12 -9.09
CA LEU A 220 13.18 27.00 -9.32
C LEU A 220 13.43 26.76 -10.81
N LYS A 221 12.40 26.90 -11.67
CA LYS A 221 12.57 26.82 -13.12
C LYS A 221 13.46 27.94 -13.65
N ASP A 222 13.30 29.17 -13.16
CA ASP A 222 14.13 30.31 -13.55
C ASP A 222 15.59 30.12 -13.13
N LYS A 223 15.83 29.64 -11.89
CA LYS A 223 17.18 29.29 -11.42
C LYS A 223 17.80 28.18 -12.26
N LEU A 224 17.03 27.14 -12.61
CA LEU A 224 17.50 26.03 -13.44
C LEU A 224 17.83 26.51 -14.87
N ALA A 225 17.03 27.40 -15.44
CA ALA A 225 17.30 28.03 -16.73
C ALA A 225 18.57 28.90 -16.68
N GLN A 226 18.79 29.63 -15.59
CA GLN A 226 20.00 30.44 -15.40
C GLN A 226 21.26 29.57 -15.29
N ILE A 227 21.20 28.45 -14.55
CA ILE A 227 22.30 27.48 -14.47
C ILE A 227 22.63 26.90 -15.85
N LYS A 228 21.61 26.52 -16.63
CA LYS A 228 21.78 26.02 -18.00
C LYS A 228 22.38 27.01 -18.98
N LYS A 229 22.36 28.32 -18.66
CA LYS A 229 22.91 29.37 -19.52
C LYS A 229 24.38 29.67 -19.21
N ILE A 230 24.87 29.19 -18.07
CA ILE A 230 26.24 29.41 -17.56
C ILE A 230 27.10 28.14 -17.73
N ALA A 231 26.47 26.96 -17.80
CA ALA A 231 27.09 25.69 -18.19
C ALA A 231 27.09 25.50 -19.71
#